data_AF-A0A916PV34-F1
#
_entry.id   AF-A0A916PV34-F1
#
_cell.length_a   1.000
_cell.length_b   1.000
_cell.length_c   1.000
_cell.angle_alpha   90.00
_cell.angle_beta   90.00
_cell.angle_gamma   90.00
#
_symmetry.space_group_name_H-M   'P 1'
#
loop_
_entity.id
_entity.type
_entity.pdbx_description
1 polymer ?
#
loop_
_entity_poly.entity_id
_entity_poly.type
_entity_poly.pdbx_seq_one_letter_code
_entity_poly.pdbx_strand_id
1 'polypeptide(L)'
;MPPEVWEERIGYTVVQLDVNLRSATVLGFMPHVEIDFVSIDLLQPIESLCVAIANLRASTPQVSSNSRAIANLSNWLQDLFESGWQELETLLDGNQPQYAWRNREFLSSIPNASNLIEVRRGKLIDLGLEMFGCLVALVITISQVTQNETNIRLAIYPMTDTFLPEFLKLVILDDAGNIFLQVQARSIDNYIQLQLSGNTGENFSVQVSLAEVLLTENFVI
;
A
#
# COMPACT_ATOMS: atom_id res chain seq x y z
N MET A 1 -26.99 -19.14 -18.86
CA MET A 1 -25.88 -18.19 -18.74
C MET A 1 -24.76 -18.79 -19.53
N PRO A 2 -24.20 -18.07 -20.52
CA PRO A 2 -23.14 -18.64 -21.36
C PRO A 2 -21.96 -19.14 -20.50
N PRO A 3 -21.39 -20.31 -20.79
CA PRO A 3 -20.30 -20.88 -20.00
C PRO A 3 -19.03 -20.01 -19.98
N GLU A 4 -18.85 -19.16 -20.98
CA GLU A 4 -17.70 -18.25 -21.11
C GLU A 4 -17.66 -17.16 -20.02
N VAL A 5 -18.75 -16.99 -19.27
CA VAL A 5 -18.82 -16.00 -18.20
C VAL A 5 -18.86 -16.61 -16.81
N TRP A 6 -18.74 -17.94 -16.64
CA TRP A 6 -18.86 -18.60 -15.34
C TRP A 6 -17.65 -18.39 -14.42
N GLU A 7 -16.47 -18.23 -15.00
CA GLU A 7 -15.20 -18.07 -14.28
C GLU A 7 -14.67 -16.63 -14.33
N GLU A 8 -13.71 -16.31 -13.45
CA GLU A 8 -13.09 -14.98 -13.33
C GLU A 8 -14.09 -13.84 -13.06
N ARG A 9 -15.13 -14.11 -12.28
CA ARG A 9 -16.09 -13.11 -11.82
C ARG A 9 -16.18 -13.09 -10.31
N ILE A 10 -16.35 -11.88 -9.78
CA ILE A 10 -16.56 -11.63 -8.35
C ILE A 10 -18.01 -11.83 -7.92
N GLY A 11 -18.89 -12.01 -8.90
CA GLY A 11 -20.32 -12.24 -8.76
C GLY A 11 -21.12 -11.60 -9.89
N TYR A 12 -22.43 -11.82 -9.87
CA TYR A 12 -23.35 -11.51 -10.94
C TYR A 12 -24.51 -10.69 -10.38
N THR A 13 -24.85 -9.60 -11.06
CA THR A 13 -26.04 -8.81 -10.74
C THR A 13 -27.11 -9.10 -11.79
N VAL A 14 -28.29 -9.50 -11.33
CA VAL A 14 -29.42 -9.79 -12.22
C VAL A 14 -30.31 -8.57 -12.28
N VAL A 15 -30.59 -8.12 -13.50
CA VAL A 15 -31.47 -6.97 -13.77
C VAL A 15 -32.62 -7.40 -14.67
N GLN A 16 -33.82 -6.90 -14.35
CA GLN A 16 -34.99 -7.03 -15.18
C GLN A 16 -35.20 -5.74 -15.96
N LEU A 17 -35.18 -5.82 -17.28
CA LEU A 17 -35.51 -4.69 -18.14
C LEU A 17 -37.02 -4.56 -18.25
N ASP A 18 -37.51 -3.32 -18.28
CA ASP A 18 -38.91 -3.05 -18.62
C ASP A 18 -39.18 -3.41 -20.09
N VAL A 19 -40.48 -3.52 -20.44
CA VAL A 19 -40.91 -3.92 -21.79
C VAL A 19 -40.38 -2.96 -22.86
N ASN A 20 -40.14 -1.70 -22.52
CA ASN A 20 -39.64 -0.68 -23.45
C ASN A 20 -38.11 -0.56 -23.47
N LEU A 21 -37.40 -1.37 -22.67
CA LEU A 21 -35.95 -1.33 -22.48
C LEU A 21 -35.39 0.04 -22.04
N ARG A 22 -36.21 0.85 -21.38
CA ARG A 22 -35.87 2.21 -20.91
C ARG A 22 -35.52 2.27 -19.44
N SER A 23 -35.92 1.26 -18.67
CA SER A 23 -35.59 1.17 -17.25
C SER A 23 -35.25 -0.27 -16.87
N ALA A 24 -34.40 -0.42 -15.87
CA ALA A 24 -34.01 -1.71 -15.32
C ALA A 24 -34.29 -1.73 -13.81
N THR A 25 -34.82 -2.85 -13.33
CA THR A 25 -34.94 -3.12 -11.88
C THR A 25 -33.89 -4.15 -11.50
N VAL A 26 -33.11 -3.87 -10.45
CA VAL A 26 -32.16 -4.83 -9.92
C VAL A 26 -32.94 -5.88 -9.12
N LEU A 27 -32.84 -7.15 -9.54
CA LEU A 27 -33.53 -8.27 -8.89
C LEU A 27 -32.69 -8.87 -7.75
N GLY A 28 -31.36 -8.82 -7.85
CA GLY A 28 -30.47 -9.29 -6.80
C GLY A 28 -29.09 -9.67 -7.31
N PHE A 29 -28.32 -10.30 -6.42
CA PHE A 29 -26.93 -10.66 -6.62
C PHE A 29 -26.72 -12.17 -6.43
N MET A 30 -25.73 -12.74 -7.11
CA MET A 30 -25.30 -14.11 -6.88
C MET A 30 -23.77 -14.22 -7.01
N PRO A 31 -23.06 -14.85 -6.04
CA PRO A 31 -21.60 -14.89 -6.07
C PRO A 31 -21.05 -15.81 -7.15
N HIS A 32 -21.68 -16.97 -7.39
CA HIS A 32 -21.19 -18.01 -8.30
C HIS A 32 -22.33 -18.53 -9.19
N VAL A 33 -22.02 -18.79 -10.45
CA VAL A 33 -22.93 -19.38 -11.44
C VAL A 33 -22.25 -20.61 -12.01
N GLU A 34 -22.89 -21.77 -11.88
CA GLU A 34 -22.44 -23.04 -12.48
C GLU A 34 -23.52 -23.68 -13.38
N ILE A 35 -24.63 -22.96 -13.61
CA ILE A 35 -25.81 -23.50 -14.28
C ILE A 35 -26.33 -22.53 -15.34
N ASP A 36 -26.92 -23.10 -16.40
CA ASP A 36 -27.47 -22.34 -17.52
C ASP A 36 -28.70 -21.50 -17.15
N PHE A 37 -29.49 -21.96 -16.18
CA PHE A 37 -30.72 -21.29 -15.76
C PHE A 37 -30.68 -21.01 -14.26
N VAL A 38 -30.71 -19.73 -13.91
CA VAL A 38 -30.68 -19.25 -12.52
C VAL A 38 -32.11 -18.94 -12.10
N SER A 39 -32.59 -19.57 -11.02
CA SER A 39 -33.88 -19.19 -10.43
C SER A 39 -33.75 -17.86 -9.68
N ILE A 40 -34.78 -17.02 -9.77
CA ILE A 40 -34.84 -15.72 -9.08
C ILE A 40 -34.81 -15.93 -7.55
N ASP A 41 -35.35 -17.04 -7.06
CA ASP A 41 -35.39 -17.33 -5.62
C ASP A 41 -34.00 -17.57 -5.00
N LEU A 42 -32.99 -17.82 -5.82
CA LEU A 42 -31.61 -18.03 -5.38
C LEU A 42 -30.81 -16.72 -5.33
N LEU A 43 -31.41 -15.61 -5.76
CA LEU A 43 -30.76 -14.31 -5.73
C LEU A 43 -30.69 -13.80 -4.29
N GLN A 44 -29.49 -13.41 -3.90
CA GLN A 44 -29.26 -12.71 -2.66
C GLN A 44 -29.67 -11.23 -2.80
N PRO A 45 -29.99 -10.56 -1.68
CA PRO A 45 -30.16 -9.12 -1.68
C PRO A 45 -28.96 -8.41 -2.29
N ILE A 46 -29.18 -7.25 -2.93
CA ILE A 46 -28.11 -6.53 -3.61
C ILE A 46 -27.02 -6.07 -2.65
N GLU A 47 -27.32 -5.93 -1.36
CA GLU A 47 -26.36 -5.62 -0.29
C GLU A 47 -25.29 -6.72 -0.14
N SER A 48 -25.60 -7.96 -0.53
CA SER A 48 -24.61 -9.06 -0.57
C SER A 48 -23.49 -8.80 -1.59
N LEU A 49 -23.73 -7.99 -2.62
CA LEU A 49 -22.66 -7.49 -3.50
C LEU A 49 -21.66 -6.63 -2.72
N CYS A 50 -22.14 -5.75 -1.83
CA CYS A 50 -21.27 -4.93 -1.00
C CYS A 50 -20.40 -5.80 -0.08
N VAL A 51 -20.96 -6.88 0.48
CA VAL A 51 -20.22 -7.86 1.28
C VAL A 51 -19.19 -8.61 0.42
N ALA A 52 -19.54 -9.04 -0.79
CA ALA A 52 -18.61 -9.71 -1.69
C ALA A 52 -17.43 -8.80 -2.09
N ILE A 53 -17.69 -7.52 -2.38
CA ILE A 53 -16.65 -6.53 -2.66
C ILE A 53 -15.79 -6.28 -1.41
N ALA A 54 -16.39 -6.17 -0.23
CA ALA A 54 -15.66 -6.01 1.03
C ALA A 54 -14.76 -7.23 1.33
N ASN A 55 -15.25 -8.44 1.07
CA ASN A 55 -14.47 -9.67 1.22
C ASN A 55 -13.34 -9.77 0.20
N LEU A 56 -13.53 -9.25 -1.01
CA LEU A 56 -12.44 -9.14 -1.98
C LEU A 56 -11.41 -8.11 -1.58
N ARG A 57 -11.82 -7.00 -0.98
CA ARG A 57 -10.89 -6.09 -0.31
C ARG A 57 -10.15 -6.81 0.81
N ALA A 58 -10.84 -7.61 1.63
CA ALA A 58 -10.23 -8.41 2.70
C ALA A 58 -9.29 -9.54 2.20
N SER A 59 -9.53 -10.08 1.00
CA SER A 59 -8.81 -11.24 0.41
C SER A 59 -7.77 -10.85 -0.64
N THR A 60 -7.89 -9.66 -1.25
CA THR A 60 -6.67 -8.93 -1.61
C THR A 60 -5.92 -8.74 -0.29
N PRO A 61 -4.59 -8.86 -0.26
CA PRO A 61 -3.86 -8.51 0.95
C PRO A 61 -4.19 -7.05 1.24
N GLN A 62 -5.20 -6.81 2.07
CA GLN A 62 -5.29 -5.54 2.75
C GLN A 62 -3.96 -5.44 3.44
N VAL A 63 -3.28 -4.36 3.12
CA VAL A 63 -2.28 -3.78 3.97
C VAL A 63 -3.00 -3.29 5.24
N SER A 64 -3.59 -4.22 5.99
CA SER A 64 -3.92 -4.16 7.40
C SER A 64 -2.73 -4.85 8.08
N SER A 65 -1.53 -4.27 8.13
CA SER A 65 -1.21 -3.12 9.00
C SER A 65 -1.98 -3.09 10.32
N ASN A 66 -2.13 -4.27 10.93
CA ASN A 66 -1.91 -4.40 12.36
C ASN A 66 -0.68 -5.29 12.56
N SER A 67 0.48 -4.86 12.08
CA SER A 67 1.72 -5.33 12.65
C SER A 67 1.78 -4.78 14.09
N ARG A 68 1.28 -5.58 15.05
CA ARG A 68 1.80 -5.55 16.43
C ARG A 68 3.31 -5.84 16.48
N ALA A 69 3.90 -6.26 15.35
CA ALA A 69 5.33 -6.36 15.17
C ALA A 69 5.93 -4.95 15.06
N ILE A 70 6.61 -4.55 16.14
CA ILE A 70 7.48 -3.37 16.14
C ILE A 70 8.73 -3.76 15.36
N ALA A 71 9.02 -3.05 14.27
CA ALA A 71 10.22 -3.28 13.47
C ALA A 71 11.44 -2.72 14.20
N ASN A 72 12.51 -3.51 14.32
CA ASN A 72 13.71 -3.09 15.03
C ASN A 72 14.80 -2.67 14.03
N LEU A 73 15.12 -1.37 14.01
CA LEU A 73 16.09 -0.81 13.07
C LEU A 73 17.52 -1.31 13.33
N SER A 74 17.86 -1.63 14.59
CA SER A 74 19.13 -2.26 14.92
C SER A 74 19.27 -3.68 14.33
N ASN A 75 18.16 -4.40 14.11
CA ASN A 75 18.18 -5.70 13.40
C ASN A 75 18.46 -5.52 11.91
N TRP A 76 18.03 -4.41 11.32
CA TRP A 76 18.24 -4.16 9.90
C TRP A 76 19.72 -4.02 9.55
N LEU A 77 20.54 -3.53 10.49
CA LEU A 77 22.01 -3.50 10.40
C LEU A 77 22.66 -4.88 10.33
N GLN A 78 21.94 -5.93 10.72
CA GLN A 78 22.36 -7.33 10.68
C GLN A 78 21.66 -8.11 9.55
N ASP A 79 21.07 -7.40 8.59
CA ASP A 79 20.26 -7.97 7.49
C ASP A 79 19.06 -8.81 7.97
N LEU A 80 18.55 -8.53 9.17
CA LEU A 80 17.33 -9.11 9.72
C LEU A 80 16.21 -8.08 9.67
N PHE A 81 15.16 -8.35 8.90
CA PHE A 81 14.03 -7.43 8.72
C PHE A 81 12.70 -8.18 8.57
N GLU A 82 11.61 -7.46 8.87
CA GLU A 82 10.27 -8.01 8.98
C GLU A 82 9.61 -8.25 7.62
N SER A 83 8.55 -9.08 7.59
CA SER A 83 7.79 -9.37 6.38
C SER A 83 7.23 -8.09 5.73
N GLY A 84 7.43 -7.95 4.42
CA GLY A 84 7.03 -6.78 3.64
C GLY A 84 8.11 -5.71 3.50
N TRP A 85 9.18 -5.78 4.29
CA TRP A 85 10.42 -5.06 4.02
C TRP A 85 11.33 -5.89 3.13
N GLN A 86 12.04 -5.22 2.24
CA GLN A 86 12.99 -5.84 1.35
C GLN A 86 14.14 -4.87 1.05
N GLU A 87 15.25 -5.40 0.55
CA GLU A 87 16.38 -4.56 0.14
C GLU A 87 15.95 -3.60 -0.96
N LEU A 88 16.47 -2.38 -0.92
CA LEU A 88 16.14 -1.37 -1.93
C LEU A 88 16.47 -1.87 -3.35
N GLU A 89 17.57 -2.59 -3.52
CA GLU A 89 17.95 -3.17 -4.82
C GLU A 89 16.93 -4.20 -5.33
N THR A 90 16.35 -5.01 -4.43
CA THR A 90 15.32 -5.98 -4.81
C THR A 90 13.99 -5.32 -5.18
N LEU A 91 13.68 -4.13 -4.63
CA LEU A 91 12.56 -3.29 -5.11
C LEU A 91 12.82 -2.75 -6.51
N LEU A 92 14.10 -2.57 -6.85
CA LEU A 92 14.56 -1.96 -8.10
C LEU A 92 14.82 -2.98 -9.21
N ASP A 93 14.95 -4.25 -8.84
CA ASP A 93 15.03 -5.40 -9.73
C ASP A 93 13.68 -5.67 -10.43
N GLY A 94 13.38 -4.85 -11.43
CA GLY A 94 12.36 -5.04 -12.47
C GLY A 94 12.51 -6.27 -13.36
N ASN A 95 12.94 -7.40 -12.79
CA ASN A 95 12.60 -8.74 -13.26
C ASN A 95 11.20 -9.17 -12.75
N GLN A 96 10.56 -8.36 -11.90
CA GLN A 96 9.15 -8.51 -11.53
C GLN A 96 8.27 -7.82 -12.62
N PRO A 97 7.49 -8.58 -13.43
CA PRO A 97 6.75 -8.02 -14.57
C PRO A 97 5.67 -7.00 -14.18
N GLN A 98 5.20 -7.07 -12.93
CA GLN A 98 4.24 -6.13 -12.35
C GLN A 98 4.84 -4.75 -11.99
N TYR A 99 6.17 -4.57 -12.06
CA TYR A 99 6.89 -3.36 -11.65
C TYR A 99 7.88 -2.86 -12.71
N ALA A 100 7.69 -3.25 -13.98
CA ALA A 100 8.61 -2.98 -15.09
C ALA A 100 8.75 -1.48 -15.45
N TRP A 101 7.99 -0.58 -14.81
CA TRP A 101 7.92 0.84 -15.12
C TRP A 101 8.91 1.59 -14.23
N ARG A 102 10.19 1.25 -14.44
CA ARG A 102 11.33 1.77 -13.69
C ARG A 102 11.53 3.26 -14.01
N ASN A 103 11.14 4.14 -13.10
CA ASN A 103 11.54 5.54 -13.17
C ASN A 103 13.06 5.63 -12.97
N ARG A 104 13.83 5.84 -14.06
CA ARG A 104 15.27 6.13 -14.01
C ARG A 104 15.58 7.34 -13.11
N GLU A 105 14.60 8.22 -12.96
CA GLU A 105 14.62 9.37 -12.05
C GLU A 105 14.64 8.95 -10.57
N PHE A 106 13.87 7.91 -10.17
CA PHE A 106 13.91 7.33 -8.82
C PHE A 106 15.33 6.87 -8.48
N LEU A 107 15.94 6.06 -9.36
CA LEU A 107 17.32 5.56 -9.20
C LEU A 107 18.35 6.69 -9.07
N SER A 108 18.16 7.81 -9.79
CA SER A 108 19.06 8.97 -9.72
C SER A 108 18.81 9.89 -8.51
N SER A 109 17.60 9.83 -7.93
CA SER A 109 17.20 10.64 -6.78
C SER A 109 17.63 10.04 -5.44
N ILE A 110 17.97 8.75 -5.43
CA ILE A 110 18.52 8.08 -4.27
C ILE A 110 20.01 8.45 -4.17
N PRO A 111 20.45 9.15 -3.11
CA PRO A 111 21.87 9.47 -2.94
C PRO A 111 22.70 8.18 -2.89
N ASN A 112 23.89 8.13 -3.51
CA ASN A 112 24.81 7.01 -3.30
C ASN A 112 25.16 6.87 -1.81
N ALA A 113 25.28 5.64 -1.31
CA ALA A 113 25.64 5.40 0.09
C ALA A 113 26.95 6.13 0.43
N SER A 114 26.91 6.98 1.45
CA SER A 114 28.08 7.66 2.01
C SER A 114 29.02 6.64 2.68
N ASN A 115 30.24 7.03 3.05
CA ASN A 115 31.21 6.21 3.82
C ASN A 115 30.74 5.75 5.23
N LEU A 116 29.45 5.87 5.55
CA LEU A 116 28.82 5.34 6.76
C LEU A 116 28.23 3.96 6.44
N ILE A 117 28.03 3.13 7.47
CA ILE A 117 27.24 1.89 7.36
C ILE A 117 25.78 2.34 7.19
N GLU A 118 25.40 2.67 5.95
CA GLU A 118 24.03 2.99 5.57
C GLU A 118 23.31 1.71 5.18
N VAL A 119 22.20 1.43 5.86
CA VAL A 119 21.29 0.35 5.47
C VAL A 119 20.00 0.94 4.94
N ARG A 120 19.53 0.39 3.83
CA ARG A 120 18.31 0.83 3.15
C ARG A 120 17.36 -0.33 3.01
N ARG A 121 16.15 -0.12 3.51
CA ARG A 121 15.02 -1.05 3.33
C ARG A 121 13.87 -0.29 2.75
N GLY A 122 13.14 -0.93 1.86
CA GLY A 122 11.90 -0.36 1.35
C GLY A 122 10.75 -1.32 1.50
N LYS A 123 9.56 -0.73 1.47
CA LYS A 123 8.27 -1.42 1.54
C LYS A 123 7.33 -0.80 0.51
N LEU A 124 6.72 -1.64 -0.30
CA LEU A 124 5.67 -1.22 -1.21
C LEU A 124 4.35 -1.06 -0.45
N ILE A 125 3.66 0.03 -0.76
CA ILE A 125 2.38 0.38 -0.17
C ILE A 125 1.43 0.63 -1.34
N ASP A 126 0.38 -0.19 -1.43
CA ASP A 126 -0.73 0.06 -2.33
C ASP A 126 -1.78 0.90 -1.59
N LEU A 127 -2.01 2.10 -2.08
CA LEU A 127 -3.00 3.02 -1.54
C LEU A 127 -4.38 2.81 -2.17
N GLY A 128 -4.54 1.93 -3.16
CA GLY A 128 -5.84 1.39 -3.61
C GLY A 128 -6.87 2.39 -4.13
N LEU A 129 -6.46 3.61 -4.51
CA LEU A 129 -7.38 4.73 -4.80
C LEU A 129 -7.84 4.82 -6.26
N GLU A 130 -7.15 4.17 -7.20
CA GLU A 130 -7.52 4.19 -8.63
C GLU A 130 -7.76 2.79 -9.18
N MET A 131 -8.50 2.69 -10.30
CA MET A 131 -8.73 1.44 -11.03
C MET A 131 -7.45 0.68 -11.43
N PHE A 132 -6.29 1.36 -11.38
CA PHE A 132 -4.97 0.82 -11.68
C PHE A 132 -4.07 0.63 -10.44
N GLY A 133 -4.58 0.92 -9.24
CA GLY A 133 -3.79 0.95 -8.00
C GLY A 133 -2.89 2.19 -7.92
N CYS A 134 -2.66 2.70 -6.71
CA CYS A 134 -1.69 3.77 -6.48
C CYS A 134 -0.57 3.20 -5.62
N LEU A 135 0.50 2.77 -6.27
CA LEU A 135 1.62 2.13 -5.60
C LEU A 135 2.68 3.19 -5.27
N VAL A 136 3.05 3.25 -3.99
CA VAL A 136 4.17 4.06 -3.51
C VAL A 136 5.16 3.18 -2.77
N ALA A 137 6.42 3.57 -2.74
CA ALA A 137 7.44 2.90 -1.95
C ALA A 137 7.84 3.79 -0.78
N LEU A 138 7.70 3.26 0.44
CA LEU A 138 8.31 3.82 1.63
C LEU A 138 9.73 3.26 1.74
N VAL A 139 10.72 4.12 1.61
CA VAL A 139 12.14 3.79 1.78
C VAL A 139 12.63 4.39 3.08
N ILE A 140 13.20 3.53 3.93
CA ILE A 140 13.85 3.93 5.17
C ILE A 140 15.34 3.66 5.04
N THR A 141 16.11 4.71 5.23
CA THR A 141 17.57 4.67 5.28
C THR A 141 18.01 4.95 6.70
N ILE A 142 18.77 4.02 7.27
CA ILE A 142 19.37 4.15 8.59
C ILE A 142 20.88 4.30 8.45
N SER A 143 21.48 5.17 9.25
CA SER A 143 22.93 5.30 9.35
C SER A 143 23.35 5.48 10.79
N GLN A 144 24.29 4.64 11.25
CA GLN A 144 24.83 4.78 12.59
C GLN A 144 25.84 5.92 12.65
N VAL A 145 25.57 6.90 13.51
CA VAL A 145 26.46 8.04 13.77
C VAL A 145 27.40 7.71 14.93
N THR A 146 26.86 7.08 15.98
CA THR A 146 27.62 6.55 17.12
C THR A 146 27.07 5.17 17.51
N GLN A 147 27.58 4.55 18.59
CA GLN A 147 27.03 3.28 19.09
C GLN A 147 25.57 3.37 19.51
N ASN A 148 25.11 4.55 19.94
CA ASN A 148 23.75 4.75 20.45
C ASN A 148 22.89 5.63 19.55
N GLU A 149 23.50 6.47 18.72
CA GLU A 149 22.79 7.44 17.89
C GLU A 149 22.66 6.94 16.45
N THR A 150 21.42 6.83 15.98
CA THR A 150 21.07 6.43 14.62
C THR A 150 20.33 7.57 13.93
N ASN A 151 20.78 7.91 12.73
CA ASN A 151 20.10 8.85 11.85
C ASN A 151 19.18 8.07 10.91
N ILE A 152 17.94 8.52 10.78
CA ILE A 152 16.87 7.83 10.08
C ILE A 152 16.29 8.80 9.07
N ARG A 153 16.29 8.40 7.80
CA ARG A 153 15.62 9.12 6.71
C ARG A 153 14.49 8.27 6.16
N LEU A 154 13.31 8.85 6.10
CA LEU A 154 12.14 8.24 5.51
C LEU A 154 11.76 9.02 4.26
N ALA A 155 11.59 8.31 3.16
CA ALA A 155 11.18 8.89 1.90
C ALA A 155 10.07 8.07 1.27
N ILE A 156 9.09 8.75 0.68
CA ILE A 156 8.07 8.11 -0.14
C ILE A 156 8.29 8.51 -1.59
N TYR A 157 8.26 7.51 -2.46
CA TYR A 157 8.40 7.67 -3.90
C TYR A 157 7.22 7.05 -4.65
N PRO A 158 6.80 7.63 -5.78
CA PRO A 158 5.80 7.03 -6.63
C PRO A 158 6.38 5.82 -7.36
N MET A 159 5.60 4.75 -7.51
CA MET A 159 6.00 3.54 -8.25
C MET A 159 5.20 3.34 -9.54
N THR A 160 3.97 3.84 -9.61
CA THR A 160 3.14 3.81 -10.84
C THR A 160 3.35 5.03 -11.74
N ASP A 161 3.64 6.20 -11.14
CA ASP A 161 3.66 7.49 -11.81
C ASP A 161 4.98 8.26 -11.62
N THR A 162 5.12 9.40 -12.31
CA THR A 162 6.27 10.31 -12.17
C THR A 162 6.19 11.17 -10.90
N PHE A 163 4.97 11.53 -10.47
CA PHE A 163 4.74 12.39 -9.32
C PHE A 163 3.92 11.66 -8.27
N LEU A 164 4.09 12.07 -7.02
CA LEU A 164 3.25 11.59 -5.93
C LEU A 164 1.83 12.15 -6.08
N PRO A 165 0.83 11.39 -5.63
CA PRO A 165 -0.53 11.89 -5.53
C PRO A 165 -0.58 13.10 -4.60
N GLU A 166 -1.32 14.13 -5.01
CA GLU A 166 -1.54 15.32 -4.21
C GLU A 166 -2.19 14.95 -2.87
N PHE A 167 -1.82 15.65 -1.80
CA PHE A 167 -2.33 15.42 -0.44
C PHE A 167 -1.86 14.12 0.24
N LEU A 168 -0.95 13.34 -0.37
CA LEU A 168 -0.28 12.24 0.33
C LEU A 168 0.50 12.79 1.51
N LYS A 169 0.24 12.28 2.71
CA LYS A 169 0.95 12.69 3.93
C LYS A 169 1.86 11.58 4.42
N LEU A 170 3.05 11.99 4.83
CA LEU A 170 3.98 11.21 5.62
C LEU A 170 4.13 11.90 6.97
N VAL A 171 3.90 11.17 8.04
CA VAL A 171 3.91 11.68 9.42
C VAL A 171 4.76 10.75 10.28
N ILE A 172 5.58 11.32 11.15
CA ILE A 172 6.30 10.61 12.20
C ILE A 172 5.65 10.98 13.53
N LEU A 173 5.28 9.97 14.30
CA LEU A 173 4.73 10.10 15.65
C LEU A 173 5.77 9.71 16.70
N ASP A 174 5.74 10.39 17.85
CA ASP A 174 6.49 9.99 19.04
C ASP A 174 5.86 8.78 19.76
N ASP A 175 6.48 8.34 20.85
CA ASP A 175 6.01 7.21 21.68
C ASP A 175 4.64 7.43 22.32
N ALA A 176 4.25 8.69 22.53
CA ALA A 176 2.94 9.11 23.02
C ALA A 176 1.90 9.25 21.89
N GLY A 177 2.30 9.05 20.63
CA GLY A 177 1.44 9.17 19.46
C GLY A 177 1.20 10.61 18.98
N ASN A 178 1.96 11.57 19.48
CA ASN A 178 1.90 12.96 18.99
C ASN A 178 2.70 13.11 17.71
N ILE A 179 2.27 14.04 16.86
CA ILE A 179 2.98 14.37 15.62
C ILE A 179 4.33 15.02 15.97
N PHE A 180 5.41 14.31 15.64
CA PHE A 180 6.77 14.82 15.75
C PHE A 180 7.19 15.57 14.47
N LEU A 181 6.99 14.94 13.31
CA LEU A 181 7.28 15.53 12.00
C LEU A 181 6.19 15.18 11.00
N GLN A 182 5.94 16.05 10.04
CA GLN A 182 5.00 15.77 8.96
C GLN A 182 5.38 16.49 7.67
N VAL A 183 5.05 15.87 6.54
CA VAL A 183 5.14 16.46 5.20
C VAL A 183 3.97 15.98 4.36
N GLN A 184 3.53 16.83 3.45
CA GLN A 184 2.45 16.53 2.51
C GLN A 184 2.92 16.77 1.08
N ALA A 185 2.68 15.81 0.20
CA ALA A 185 2.99 15.91 -1.22
C ALA A 185 2.07 16.90 -1.95
N ARG A 186 2.66 17.58 -2.92
CA ARG A 186 2.00 18.39 -3.94
C ARG A 186 2.01 17.61 -5.26
N SER A 187 1.18 18.02 -6.21
CA SER A 187 1.06 17.39 -7.54
C SER A 187 2.33 17.44 -8.41
N ILE A 188 3.38 18.14 -7.97
CA ILE A 188 4.68 18.25 -8.65
C ILE A 188 5.81 17.53 -7.90
N ASP A 189 5.55 17.01 -6.70
CA ASP A 189 6.58 16.39 -5.89
C ASP A 189 6.80 14.96 -6.41
N ASN A 190 8.01 14.68 -6.88
CA ASN A 190 8.42 13.33 -7.31
C ASN A 190 8.89 12.45 -6.13
N TYR A 191 9.06 13.04 -4.95
CA TYR A 191 9.20 12.34 -3.66
C TYR A 191 8.94 13.32 -2.51
N ILE A 192 8.63 12.77 -1.33
CA ILE A 192 8.62 13.50 -0.06
C ILE A 192 9.54 12.81 0.93
N GLN A 193 10.19 13.55 1.81
CA GLN A 193 11.09 12.98 2.80
C GLN A 193 10.97 13.66 4.16
N LEU A 194 11.27 12.89 5.21
CA LEU A 194 11.50 13.35 6.56
C LEU A 194 12.81 12.75 7.08
N GLN A 195 13.46 13.47 7.99
CA GLN A 195 14.68 13.00 8.63
C GLN A 195 14.58 13.26 10.13
N LEU A 196 14.99 12.26 10.91
CA LEU A 196 15.11 12.33 12.35
C LEU A 196 16.40 11.63 12.81
N SER A 197 16.86 11.94 14.00
CA SER A 197 17.85 11.13 14.71
C SER A 197 17.28 10.72 16.05
N GLY A 198 17.71 9.57 16.55
CA GLY A 198 17.28 9.06 17.85
C GLY A 198 18.25 8.04 18.41
N ASN A 199 18.01 7.68 19.66
CA ASN A 199 18.84 6.73 20.39
C ASN A 199 18.28 5.31 20.31
N THR A 200 19.17 4.32 20.35
CA THR A 200 18.77 2.90 20.44
C THR A 200 17.78 2.68 21.60
N GLY A 201 16.65 2.03 21.29
CA GLY A 201 15.56 1.74 22.21
C GLY A 201 14.41 2.77 22.20
N GLU A 202 14.55 3.89 21.50
CA GLU A 202 13.45 4.85 21.33
C GLU A 202 12.41 4.29 20.35
N ASN A 203 11.13 4.49 20.68
CA ASN A 203 10.01 4.06 19.84
C ASN A 203 9.48 5.26 19.05
N PHE A 204 9.09 5.00 17.80
CA PHE A 204 8.36 5.96 16.99
C PHE A 204 7.45 5.23 16.01
N SER A 205 6.45 5.93 15.51
CA SER A 205 5.56 5.39 14.48
C SER A 205 5.61 6.24 13.22
N VAL A 206 5.40 5.60 12.07
CA VAL A 206 5.34 6.25 10.77
C VAL A 206 3.96 6.05 10.22
N GLN A 207 3.31 7.14 9.85
CA GLN A 207 2.00 7.14 9.23
C GLN A 207 2.08 7.61 7.80
N VAL A 208 1.49 6.85 6.90
CA VAL A 208 1.30 7.20 5.50
C VAL A 208 -0.19 7.28 5.24
N SER A 209 -0.69 8.43 4.78
CA SER A 209 -2.13 8.60 4.57
C SER A 209 -2.46 9.32 3.27
N LEU A 210 -3.50 8.86 2.59
CA LEU A 210 -4.07 9.51 1.41
C LEU A 210 -5.58 9.26 1.38
N ALA A 211 -6.37 10.35 1.33
CA ALA A 211 -7.82 10.30 1.48
C ALA A 211 -8.27 9.53 2.74
N GLU A 212 -8.95 8.39 2.59
CA GLU A 212 -9.42 7.55 3.70
C GLU A 212 -8.44 6.43 4.07
N VAL A 213 -7.36 6.25 3.30
CA VAL A 213 -6.36 5.22 3.56
C VAL A 213 -5.33 5.76 4.54
N LEU A 214 -5.12 5.03 5.63
CA LEU A 214 -4.11 5.31 6.65
C LEU A 214 -3.35 4.02 6.96
N LEU A 215 -2.06 4.05 6.68
CA LEU A 215 -1.10 3.03 7.08
C LEU A 215 -0.31 3.53 8.29
N THR A 216 -0.13 2.69 9.31
CA THR A 216 0.79 2.97 10.42
C THR A 216 1.79 1.83 10.55
N GLU A 217 3.07 2.17 10.63
CA GLU A 217 4.17 1.24 10.92
C GLU A 217 4.86 1.66 12.22
N ASN A 218 5.21 0.69 13.07
CA ASN A 218 5.82 0.96 14.37
C ASN A 218 7.29 0.51 14.36
N PHE A 219 8.16 1.34 14.92
CA PHE A 219 9.60 1.11 14.92
C PHE A 219 10.19 1.32 16.31
N VAL A 220 11.25 0.56 16.57
CA VAL A 220 12.23 0.82 17.63
C VAL A 220 13.60 1.04 17.00
N ILE A 221 14.30 2.08 17.43
CA ILE A 221 15.65 2.42 16.95
C ILE A 221 16.66 1.39 17.48
#